data_AF-A0A7J4HSJ6-F1
#
_entry.id   AF-A0A7J4HSJ6-F1
#
_cell.length_a   1.000
_cell.length_b   1.000
_cell.length_c   1.000
_cell.angle_alpha   90.00
_cell.angle_beta   90.00
_cell.angle_gamma   90.00
#
_symmetry.space_group_name_H-M   'P 1'
#
loop_
_entity.id
_entity.type
_entity.pdbx_description
1 polymer ?
#
loop_
_entity_poly.entity_id
_entity_poly.type
_entity_poly.pdbx_seq_one_letter_code
_entity_poly.pdbx_strand_id
1 'polypeptide(L)'
;MLRLYINSYQSYLWNETLAEYSRQHCSGLHEVPYSQGKLIFSDDPTQLQKVELPIIGFGYQETIAPDIIADILKKENLAPQDFIIRQIPELTLEGELREAIVEVKEMKISPPQPDELNPKKNKVLISFILPKGSYATMVIKKVMSYL
;
A
#
# COMPACT_ATOMS: atom_id res chain seq x y z
N MET A 1 21.45 -1.06 -2.55
CA MET A 1 20.77 -0.06 -3.40
C MET A 1 19.99 -0.69 -4.55
N LEU A 2 20.55 -1.58 -5.38
CA LEU A 2 19.80 -2.18 -6.52
C LEU A 2 18.51 -2.91 -6.12
N ARG A 3 18.54 -3.68 -5.03
CA ARG A 3 17.35 -4.37 -4.48
C ARG A 3 16.18 -3.43 -4.15
N LEU A 4 16.47 -2.18 -3.81
CA LEU A 4 15.44 -1.19 -3.51
C LEU A 4 14.57 -0.91 -4.73
N TYR A 5 15.15 -0.84 -5.94
CA TYR A 5 14.39 -0.56 -7.15
C TYR A 5 13.38 -1.67 -7.45
N ILE A 6 13.82 -2.93 -7.34
CA ILE A 6 12.95 -4.07 -7.64
C ILE A 6 11.88 -4.23 -6.55
N ASN A 7 12.24 -4.07 -5.28
CA ASN A 7 11.25 -4.06 -4.18
C ASN A 7 10.26 -2.89 -4.31
N SER A 8 10.70 -1.73 -4.80
CA SER A 8 9.81 -0.59 -5.03
C SER A 8 8.83 -0.86 -6.16
N TYR A 9 9.26 -1.60 -7.18
CA TYR A 9 8.41 -2.02 -8.28
C TYR A 9 7.40 -3.09 -7.84
N GLN A 10 7.82 -4.09 -7.05
CA GLN A 10 6.89 -5.03 -6.39
C GLN A 10 5.85 -4.30 -5.53
N SER A 11 6.28 -3.27 -4.79
CA SER A 11 5.38 -2.46 -3.96
C SER A 11 4.37 -1.68 -4.81
N TYR A 12 4.77 -1.20 -5.99
CA TYR A 12 3.88 -0.57 -6.96
C TYR A 12 2.81 -1.55 -7.43
N LEU A 13 3.20 -2.73 -7.93
CA LEU A 13 2.24 -3.74 -8.38
C LEU A 13 1.29 -4.18 -7.26
N TRP A 14 1.81 -4.34 -6.04
CA TRP A 14 0.99 -4.68 -4.88
C TRP A 14 -0.05 -3.59 -4.56
N ASN A 15 0.33 -2.31 -4.66
CA ASN A 15 -0.61 -1.21 -4.45
C ASN A 15 -1.72 -1.19 -5.51
N GLU A 16 -1.39 -1.48 -6.77
CA GLU A 16 -2.38 -1.58 -7.85
C GLU A 16 -3.34 -2.76 -7.61
N THR A 17 -2.81 -3.92 -7.20
CA THR A 17 -3.63 -5.09 -6.82
C THR A 17 -4.57 -4.75 -5.66
N LEU A 18 -4.05 -4.11 -4.60
CA LEU A 18 -4.86 -3.69 -3.45
C LEU A 18 -5.94 -2.68 -3.86
N ALA A 19 -5.61 -1.73 -4.74
CA ALA A 19 -6.55 -0.73 -5.22
C ALA A 19 -7.72 -1.38 -5.98
N GLU A 20 -7.44 -2.25 -6.96
CA GLU A 20 -8.46 -2.97 -7.71
C GLU A 20 -9.28 -3.92 -6.83
N TYR A 21 -8.63 -4.66 -5.94
CA TYR A 21 -9.32 -5.53 -4.99
C TYR A 21 -10.26 -4.73 -4.08
N SER A 22 -9.79 -3.59 -3.58
CA SER A 22 -10.63 -2.69 -2.76
C SER A 22 -11.82 -2.15 -3.55
N ARG A 23 -11.65 -1.81 -4.84
CA ARG A 23 -12.76 -1.37 -5.71
C ARG A 23 -13.84 -2.42 -5.90
N GLN A 24 -13.48 -3.70 -5.90
CA GLN A 24 -14.44 -4.80 -6.08
C GLN A 24 -15.15 -5.21 -4.79
N HIS A 25 -14.50 -5.03 -3.63
CA HIS A 25 -14.98 -5.60 -2.37
C HIS A 25 -15.42 -4.57 -1.33
N CYS A 26 -15.00 -3.31 -1.43
CA CYS A 26 -15.26 -2.28 -0.43
C CYS A 26 -16.18 -1.18 -0.95
N SER A 27 -16.77 -0.43 -0.02
CA SER A 27 -17.59 0.75 -0.30
C SER A 27 -17.02 1.98 0.40
N GLY A 28 -17.45 3.19 0.02
CA GLY A 28 -16.92 4.43 0.60
C GLY A 28 -15.42 4.61 0.30
N LEU A 29 -15.04 4.46 -0.96
CA LEU A 29 -13.65 4.54 -1.39
C LEU A 29 -13.22 5.98 -1.67
N HIS A 30 -12.06 6.34 -1.15
CA HIS A 30 -11.41 7.63 -1.35
C HIS A 30 -10.12 7.43 -2.11
N GLU A 31 -9.97 8.16 -3.22
CA GLU A 31 -8.72 8.15 -4.00
C GLU A 31 -7.82 9.30 -3.56
N VAL A 32 -6.60 8.99 -3.12
CA VAL A 32 -5.61 9.99 -2.73
C VAL A 32 -4.45 9.95 -3.73
N PRO A 33 -4.21 11.04 -4.49
CA PRO A 33 -3.14 11.07 -5.49
C PRO A 33 -1.75 10.95 -4.83
N TYR A 34 -0.81 10.36 -5.57
CA TYR A 34 0.60 10.33 -5.23
C TYR A 34 1.46 10.32 -6.51
N SER A 35 2.79 10.28 -6.35
CA SER A 35 3.73 10.42 -7.46
C SER A 35 3.61 9.33 -8.54
N GLN A 36 3.10 8.13 -8.22
CA GLN A 36 2.99 7.02 -9.17
C GLN A 36 1.54 6.57 -9.40
N GLY A 37 0.54 7.40 -9.09
CA GLY A 37 -0.86 7.07 -9.31
C GLY A 37 -1.77 7.50 -8.18
N LYS A 38 -2.65 6.59 -7.74
CA LYS A 38 -3.63 6.86 -6.68
C LYS A 38 -3.59 5.75 -5.63
N LEU A 39 -3.66 6.15 -4.35
CA LEU A 39 -3.91 5.23 -3.25
C LEU A 39 -5.42 5.17 -3.01
N ILE A 40 -5.92 3.98 -2.66
CA ILE A 40 -7.33 3.77 -2.35
C ILE A 40 -7.48 3.52 -0.86
N PHE A 41 -8.42 4.24 -0.25
CA PHE A 41 -8.77 4.08 1.15
C PHE A 41 -10.25 3.81 1.30
N SER A 42 -10.63 2.75 2.03
CA SER A 42 -12.03 2.44 2.37
C SER A 42 -12.42 3.06 3.70
N ASP A 43 -13.66 3.57 3.81
CA ASP A 43 -14.27 3.97 5.09
C ASP A 43 -14.65 2.78 5.96
N ASP A 44 -15.04 1.69 5.30
CA ASP A 44 -15.31 0.40 5.94
C ASP A 44 -14.36 -0.65 5.35
N PRO A 45 -13.16 -0.82 5.92
CA PRO A 45 -12.20 -1.81 5.47
C PRO A 45 -12.46 -3.22 6.03
N THR A 46 -13.63 -3.49 6.63
CA THR A 46 -13.91 -4.81 7.25
C THR A 46 -13.78 -5.97 6.27
N GLN A 47 -14.10 -5.75 4.99
CA GLN A 47 -13.96 -6.75 3.92
C GLN A 47 -12.50 -7.09 3.60
N LEU A 48 -11.55 -6.24 4.00
CA LEU A 48 -10.11 -6.46 3.85
C LEU A 48 -9.49 -7.09 5.09
N GLN A 49 -10.26 -7.30 6.16
CA GLN A 49 -9.75 -7.88 7.38
C GLN A 49 -9.32 -9.33 7.14
N LYS A 50 -8.07 -9.65 7.51
CA LYS A 50 -7.42 -10.96 7.24
C LYS A 50 -7.20 -11.28 5.75
N VAL A 51 -7.34 -10.30 4.87
CA VAL A 51 -6.92 -10.45 3.47
C VAL A 51 -5.42 -10.23 3.39
N GLU A 52 -4.70 -11.21 2.86
CA GLU A 52 -3.28 -11.11 2.55
C GLU A 52 -3.10 -11.18 1.03
N LEU A 53 -2.69 -10.06 0.43
CA LEU A 53 -2.46 -9.99 -1.00
C LEU A 53 -1.01 -10.36 -1.32
N PRO A 54 -0.75 -11.09 -2.41
CA PRO A 54 0.60 -11.48 -2.77
C PRO A 54 1.40 -10.28 -3.29
N ILE A 55 2.61 -10.12 -2.77
CA ILE A 55 3.68 -9.38 -3.42
C ILE A 55 4.19 -10.27 -4.56
N ILE A 56 4.03 -9.80 -5.80
CA ILE A 56 4.33 -10.59 -6.99
C ILE A 56 5.84 -10.82 -7.11
N GLY A 57 6.24 -12.08 -7.20
CA GLY A 57 7.61 -12.53 -7.46
C GLY A 57 7.59 -13.78 -8.35
N PHE A 58 8.69 -14.51 -8.50
CA PHE A 58 8.71 -15.68 -9.41
C PHE A 58 7.96 -16.89 -8.88
N GLY A 59 7.74 -16.96 -7.56
CA GLY A 59 7.11 -18.08 -6.86
C GLY A 59 5.85 -17.67 -6.08
N TYR A 60 5.27 -16.50 -6.37
CA TYR A 60 4.06 -16.06 -5.68
C TYR A 60 2.90 -17.04 -5.94
N GLN A 61 2.00 -17.13 -4.97
CA GLN A 61 0.82 -17.97 -5.08
C GLN A 61 -0.35 -17.15 -5.63
N GLU A 62 -0.97 -17.64 -6.70
CA GLU A 62 -2.18 -17.07 -7.32
C GLU A 62 -3.45 -17.44 -6.52
N THR A 63 -3.44 -17.21 -5.20
CA THR A 63 -4.54 -17.62 -4.31
C THR A 63 -5.63 -16.56 -4.20
N ILE A 64 -5.23 -15.30 -4.05
CA ILE A 64 -6.15 -14.16 -3.87
C ILE A 64 -5.95 -13.20 -5.03
N ALA A 65 -7.06 -12.72 -5.59
CA ALA A 65 -7.09 -11.76 -6.70
C ALA A 65 -6.37 -12.23 -7.99
N PRO A 66 -6.47 -13.51 -8.43
CA PRO A 66 -5.69 -14.03 -9.56
C PRO A 66 -5.97 -13.27 -10.86
N ASP A 67 -7.24 -12.98 -11.16
CA ASP A 67 -7.61 -12.26 -12.39
C ASP A 67 -7.07 -10.81 -12.39
N ILE A 68 -7.12 -10.13 -11.23
CA ILE A 68 -6.58 -8.77 -11.07
C ILE A 68 -5.07 -8.78 -11.31
N ILE A 69 -4.36 -9.74 -10.72
CA ILE A 69 -2.91 -9.85 -10.85
C ILE A 69 -2.53 -10.19 -12.29
N ALA A 70 -3.24 -11.11 -12.94
CA ALA A 70 -3.02 -11.47 -14.33
C ALA A 70 -3.19 -10.26 -15.27
N ASP A 71 -4.22 -9.44 -15.03
CA ASP A 71 -4.45 -8.21 -15.79
C ASP A 71 -3.34 -7.17 -15.57
N ILE A 72 -2.86 -7.01 -14.34
CA ILE A 72 -1.74 -6.11 -14.01
C ILE A 72 -0.46 -6.58 -14.69
N LEU A 73 -0.10 -7.86 -14.56
CA LEU A 73 1.10 -8.43 -15.20
C LEU A 73 1.05 -8.27 -16.72
N LYS A 74 -0.13 -8.49 -17.33
CA LYS A 74 -0.33 -8.29 -18.77
C LYS A 74 -0.16 -6.83 -19.18
N LYS A 75 -0.69 -5.87 -18.41
CA LYS A 75 -0.53 -4.43 -18.68
C LYS A 75 0.94 -4.00 -18.60
N GLU A 76 1.67 -4.52 -17.63
CA GLU A 76 3.10 -4.24 -17.44
C GLU A 76 4.01 -5.05 -18.36
N ASN A 77 3.43 -5.94 -19.19
CA ASN A 77 4.15 -6.86 -20.07
C ASN A 77 5.22 -7.68 -19.32
N LEU A 78 4.79 -8.26 -18.19
CA LEU A 78 5.62 -9.06 -17.30
C LEU A 78 5.09 -10.48 -17.15
N ALA A 79 6.03 -11.41 -16.99
CA ALA A 79 5.79 -12.75 -16.51
C ALA A 79 6.40 -12.92 -15.10
N PRO A 80 5.89 -13.83 -14.26
CA PRO A 80 6.49 -14.10 -12.94
C PRO A 80 7.98 -14.45 -13.02
N GLN A 81 8.41 -15.11 -14.09
CA GLN A 81 9.81 -15.48 -14.34
C GLN A 81 10.73 -14.27 -14.53
N ASP A 82 10.21 -13.08 -14.87
CA ASP A 82 11.01 -11.86 -15.00
C ASP A 82 11.54 -11.35 -13.66
N PHE A 83 11.00 -11.84 -12.54
CA PHE A 83 11.55 -11.62 -11.20
C PHE A 83 12.77 -12.51 -10.89
N ILE A 84 13.22 -13.37 -11.81
CA ILE A 84 14.46 -14.15 -11.73
C ILE A 84 15.59 -13.39 -12.44
N ILE A 85 16.45 -12.74 -11.67
CA ILE A 85 17.55 -11.93 -12.20
C ILE A 85 18.82 -12.77 -12.24
N ARG A 86 19.02 -13.50 -13.34
CA ARG A 86 20.12 -14.46 -13.49
C ARG A 86 21.51 -13.83 -13.35
N GLN A 87 21.66 -12.57 -13.75
CA GLN A 87 22.92 -11.84 -13.70
C GLN A 87 23.31 -11.44 -12.27
N ILE A 88 22.32 -11.30 -11.37
CA ILE A 88 22.52 -10.92 -9.97
C ILE A 88 21.52 -11.73 -9.12
N PRO A 89 21.80 -13.01 -8.84
CA PRO A 89 20.86 -13.91 -8.20
C PRO A 89 20.30 -13.39 -6.86
N GLU A 90 21.07 -12.59 -6.12
CA GLU A 90 20.68 -11.96 -4.85
C GLU A 90 19.54 -10.94 -4.99
N LEU A 91 19.21 -10.54 -6.23
CA LEU A 91 18.10 -9.67 -6.56
C LEU A 91 16.85 -10.43 -7.04
N THR A 92 16.91 -11.76 -7.12
CA THR A 92 15.75 -12.60 -7.44
C THR A 92 14.74 -12.55 -6.29
N LEU A 93 13.45 -12.39 -6.62
CA LEU A 93 12.39 -12.19 -5.63
C LEU A 93 11.33 -13.27 -5.77
N GLU A 94 11.18 -14.10 -4.74
CA GLU A 94 10.21 -15.20 -4.70
C GLU A 94 8.76 -14.68 -4.64
N GLY A 95 8.56 -13.55 -3.98
CA GLY A 95 7.23 -13.07 -3.63
C GLY A 95 6.88 -13.48 -2.21
N GLU A 96 5.96 -12.75 -1.59
CA GLU A 96 5.56 -12.92 -0.19
C GLU A 96 4.08 -12.56 -0.05
N LEU A 97 3.46 -12.90 1.08
CA LEU A 97 2.12 -12.42 1.40
C LEU A 97 2.21 -11.15 2.26
N ARG A 98 1.28 -10.22 2.04
CA ARG A 98 1.20 -8.98 2.81
C ARG A 98 -0.24 -8.62 3.14
N GLU A 99 -0.48 -8.32 4.41
CA GLU A 99 -1.78 -7.87 4.90
C GLU A 99 -2.27 -6.64 4.13
N ALA A 100 -3.51 -6.70 3.66
CA ALA A 100 -4.16 -5.62 2.91
C ALA A 100 -4.39 -4.36 3.76
N ILE A 101 -4.58 -4.54 5.07
CA ILE A 101 -4.80 -3.47 6.03
C ILE A 101 -3.92 -3.65 7.26
N VAL A 102 -3.60 -2.53 7.90
CA VAL A 102 -2.83 -2.50 9.15
C VAL A 102 -3.67 -1.83 10.22
N GLU A 103 -3.74 -2.45 11.40
CA GLU A 103 -4.38 -1.86 12.56
C GLU A 103 -3.51 -0.74 13.15
N VAL A 104 -4.09 0.46 13.30
CA VAL A 104 -3.46 1.61 13.96
C VAL A 104 -3.86 1.59 15.44
N LYS A 105 -2.88 1.40 16.33
CA LYS A 105 -3.13 1.30 17.78
C LYS A 105 -2.91 2.63 18.48
N GLU A 106 -3.63 2.84 19.58
CA GLU A 106 -3.49 4.01 20.46
C GLU A 106 -3.57 5.37 19.75
N MET A 107 -4.44 5.47 18.75
CA MET A 107 -4.59 6.71 17.98
C MET A 107 -5.16 7.85 18.82
N LYS A 108 -4.46 8.98 18.84
CA LYS A 108 -4.89 10.23 19.48
C LYS A 108 -4.63 11.40 18.54
N ILE A 109 -5.63 12.27 18.43
CA ILE A 109 -5.55 13.51 17.64
C ILE A 109 -5.86 14.68 18.59
N SER A 110 -4.95 15.64 18.70
CA SER A 110 -5.20 16.85 19.50
C SER A 110 -6.15 17.80 18.76
N PRO A 111 -6.83 18.72 19.48
CA PRO A 111 -7.47 19.86 18.84
C PRO A 111 -6.45 20.68 18.02
N PRO A 112 -6.87 21.34 16.92
CA PRO A 112 -6.02 22.27 16.20
C PRO A 112 -5.49 23.39 17.11
N GLN A 113 -4.23 23.75 16.96
CA GLN A 113 -3.57 24.84 17.68
C GLN A 113 -2.90 25.78 16.68
N PRO A 114 -2.72 27.08 16.97
CA PRO A 114 -1.95 27.97 16.10
C PRO A 114 -0.55 27.41 15.79
N ASP A 115 -0.15 27.48 14.53
CA ASP A 115 1.17 27.03 14.07
C ASP A 115 2.19 28.17 14.19
N GLU A 116 3.18 27.98 15.06
CA GLU A 116 4.27 28.93 15.31
C GLU A 116 5.22 29.12 14.12
N LEU A 117 5.29 28.15 13.21
CA LEU A 117 6.16 28.20 12.02
C LEU A 117 5.42 28.72 10.79
N ASN A 118 4.08 28.62 10.78
CA ASN A 118 3.24 29.00 9.65
C ASN A 118 2.15 30.01 10.10
N PRO A 119 2.41 31.33 10.02
CA PRO A 119 1.44 32.34 10.44
C PRO A 119 0.08 32.16 9.76
N LYS A 120 -1.00 32.29 10.56
CA LYS A 120 -2.40 32.08 10.15
C LYS A 120 -2.79 30.63 9.82
N LYS A 121 -1.91 29.65 10.04
CA LYS A 121 -2.25 28.22 9.94
C LYS A 121 -2.35 27.60 11.33
N ASN A 122 -2.98 26.43 11.37
CA ASN A 122 -3.03 25.58 12.55
C ASN A 122 -2.17 24.35 12.35
N LYS A 123 -1.61 23.83 13.44
CA LYS A 123 -0.98 22.52 13.55
C LYS A 123 -1.86 21.58 14.37
N VAL A 124 -1.66 20.29 14.17
CA VAL A 124 -2.33 19.20 14.90
C VAL A 124 -1.28 18.20 15.34
N LEU A 125 -1.34 17.76 16.59
CA LEU A 125 -0.52 16.67 17.10
C LEU A 125 -1.27 15.36 16.93
N ILE A 126 -0.65 14.40 16.24
CA ILE A 126 -1.19 13.06 16.03
C ILE A 126 -0.19 12.05 16.62
N SER A 127 -0.67 11.13 17.46
CA SER A 127 0.13 10.02 17.99
C SER A 127 -0.57 8.68 17.76
N PHE A 128 0.19 7.65 17.39
CA PHE A 128 -0.31 6.28 17.19
C PHE A 128 0.86 5.29 17.19
N ILE A 129 0.54 3.99 17.26
CA ILE A 129 1.47 2.87 17.17
C ILE A 129 1.17 2.06 15.91
N LEU A 130 2.23 1.69 15.18
CA LEU A 130 2.16 0.84 14.00
C LEU A 130 3.08 -0.38 14.15
N PRO A 131 2.74 -1.52 13.52
CA PRO A 131 3.67 -2.63 13.40
C PRO A 131 4.90 -2.25 12.56
N LYS A 132 5.95 -3.06 12.67
CA LYS A 132 7.18 -2.88 11.87
C LYS A 132 6.85 -3.00 10.38
N GLY A 133 7.54 -2.21 9.54
CA GLY A 133 7.34 -2.21 8.09
C GLY A 133 6.16 -1.35 7.61
N SER A 134 5.40 -0.75 8.51
CA SER A 134 4.32 0.19 8.19
C SER A 134 4.81 1.62 8.07
N TYR A 135 4.13 2.40 7.24
CA TYR A 135 4.48 3.79 6.95
C TYR A 135 3.50 4.74 7.65
N ALA A 136 4.02 5.57 8.57
CA ALA A 136 3.24 6.61 9.25
C ALA A 136 2.54 7.56 8.26
N THR A 137 3.15 7.80 7.10
CA THR A 137 2.57 8.62 6.03
C THR A 137 1.25 8.08 5.51
N MET A 138 1.00 6.76 5.55
CA MET A 138 -0.29 6.19 5.13
C MET A 138 -1.41 6.55 6.10
N VAL A 139 -1.13 6.55 7.41
CA VAL A 139 -2.09 7.00 8.43
C VAL A 139 -2.42 8.47 8.22
N ILE A 140 -1.42 9.32 8.02
CA ILE A 140 -1.64 10.75 7.78
C ILE A 140 -2.46 10.97 6.51
N LYS A 141 -2.15 10.27 5.40
CA LYS A 141 -2.95 10.36 4.17
C LYS A 141 -4.39 9.94 4.37
N LYS A 142 -4.65 8.87 5.13
CA LYS A 142 -6.00 8.43 5.47
C LYS A 142 -6.74 9.46 6.32
N VAL A 143 -6.09 10.06 7.33
CA VAL A 143 -6.71 11.13 8.13
C VAL A 143 -7.04 12.33 7.26
N MET A 144 -6.11 12.72 6.39
CA MET A 144 -6.28 13.86 5.49
C MET A 144 -7.30 13.60 4.37
N SER A 145 -7.62 12.35 4.03
CA SER A 145 -8.65 12.06 3.01
C SER A 145 -10.07 12.36 3.49
N TYR A 146 -10.26 12.59 4.79
CA TYR A 146 -11.54 12.99 5.39
C TYR A 146 -11.72 14.50 5.55
N LEU A 147 -10.67 15.28 5.26
CA LEU A 147 -10.63 16.73 5.43
C LEU A 147 -10.78 17.42 4.07
#